data_AF-A0A2E6P802-F1
#
_entry.id   AF-A0A2E6P802-F1
#
_cell.length_a   1.000
_cell.length_b   1.000
_cell.length_c   1.000
_cell.angle_alpha   90.00
_cell.angle_beta   90.00
_cell.angle_gamma   90.00
#
_symmetry.space_group_name_H-M   'P 1'
#
loop_
_entity.id
_entity.type
_entity.pdbx_description
1 polymer ?
#
loop_
_entity_poly.entity_id
_entity_poly.type
_entity_poly.pdbx_seq_one_letter_code
_entity_poly.pdbx_strand_id
1 'polypeptide(L)'
;QELTKLGSNLFFTADDGENGRELWVSDSTEEGTFMVKDINTNGSSSPNWLRVMDGTLYFMAYTEDHGRELWRSDGTESGTYMLRDINPGSNSSFHWTPDFFHGELVIVHGDSLYFTADDGEEHGTELWKTNGTANGTELVIDMVPGSDSSWPNRYLSFDDKLYFTSYSEERGRQLWFYWDNPGPIIG
;
A
#
# COMPACT_ATOMS: atom_id res chain seq x y z
N GLN A 1 8.14 -12.79 7.20
CA GLN A 1 6.69 -12.90 7.45
C GLN A 1 6.30 -11.72 8.31
N GLU A 2 5.35 -10.91 7.87
CA GLU A 2 4.73 -9.87 8.71
C GLU A 2 3.54 -10.49 9.46
N LEU A 3 3.45 -10.22 10.76
CA LEU A 3 2.30 -10.55 11.59
C LEU A 3 1.64 -9.24 11.99
N THR A 4 0.35 -9.07 11.66
CA THR A 4 -0.37 -7.82 11.88
C THR A 4 -1.62 -8.07 12.70
N LYS A 5 -1.72 -7.43 13.86
CA LYS A 5 -2.89 -7.57 14.73
C LYS A 5 -4.00 -6.61 14.30
N LEU A 6 -5.23 -7.12 14.21
CA LEU A 6 -6.46 -6.33 14.06
C LEU A 6 -7.52 -6.86 15.01
N GLY A 7 -7.86 -6.07 16.04
CA GLY A 7 -8.77 -6.52 17.10
C GLY A 7 -8.22 -7.75 17.85
N SER A 8 -9.00 -8.83 17.88
CA SER A 8 -8.60 -10.14 18.42
C SER A 8 -7.86 -11.03 17.41
N ASN A 9 -7.83 -10.62 16.14
CA ASN A 9 -7.33 -11.44 15.06
C ASN A 9 -5.88 -11.08 14.71
N LEU A 10 -5.16 -12.09 14.22
CA LEU A 10 -3.81 -11.98 13.67
C LEU A 10 -3.87 -12.24 12.17
N PHE A 11 -3.39 -11.29 11.38
CA PHE A 11 -3.26 -11.41 9.94
C PHE A 11 -1.82 -11.68 9.56
N PHE A 12 -1.65 -12.54 8.56
CA PHE A 12 -0.35 -12.96 8.05
C PHE A 12 -0.49 -13.49 6.64
N THR A 13 0.64 -13.81 6.01
CA THR A 13 0.64 -14.43 4.68
C THR A 13 1.14 -15.86 4.79
N ALA A 14 0.42 -16.80 4.20
CA ALA A 14 0.79 -18.20 4.16
C ALA A 14 0.43 -18.81 2.80
N ASP A 15 1.09 -19.93 2.51
CA ASP A 15 0.91 -20.74 1.32
C ASP A 15 0.50 -22.13 1.80
N ASP A 16 -0.67 -22.59 1.36
CA ASP A 16 -1.21 -23.91 1.70
C ASP A 16 -0.78 -25.01 0.71
N GLY A 17 -0.05 -24.66 -0.35
CA GLY A 17 0.37 -25.55 -1.41
C GLY A 17 -0.67 -25.76 -2.51
N GLU A 18 -1.85 -25.15 -2.41
CA GLU A 18 -2.93 -25.26 -3.41
C GLU A 18 -3.24 -23.90 -4.05
N ASN A 19 -3.42 -22.85 -3.25
CA ASN A 19 -3.77 -21.50 -3.69
C ASN A 19 -2.57 -20.54 -3.75
N GLY A 20 -1.35 -21.03 -3.48
CA GLY A 20 -0.17 -20.18 -3.37
C GLY A 20 -0.21 -19.26 -2.14
N ARG A 21 0.64 -18.22 -2.10
CA ARG A 21 0.71 -17.34 -0.94
C ARG A 21 -0.39 -16.27 -0.96
N GLU A 22 -1.28 -16.36 0.00
CA GLU A 22 -2.46 -15.51 0.16
C GLU A 22 -2.52 -14.82 1.54
N LEU A 23 -3.59 -14.04 1.79
CA LEU A 23 -3.87 -13.43 3.08
C LEU A 23 -4.60 -14.41 3.99
N TRP A 24 -4.08 -14.60 5.20
CA TRP A 24 -4.63 -15.48 6.22
C TRP A 24 -4.96 -14.70 7.48
N VAL A 25 -5.95 -15.21 8.22
CA VAL A 25 -6.36 -14.71 9.53
C VAL A 25 -6.36 -15.84 10.54
N SER A 26 -6.05 -15.53 11.79
CA SER A 26 -6.13 -16.45 12.93
C SER A 26 -6.69 -15.74 14.17
N ASP A 27 -7.59 -16.40 14.89
CA ASP A 27 -8.01 -16.00 16.24
C ASP A 27 -7.20 -16.71 17.34
N SER A 28 -6.07 -17.33 16.98
CA SER A 28 -5.23 -18.20 17.81
C SER A 28 -5.81 -19.60 18.09
N THR A 29 -6.84 -20.02 17.37
CA THR A 29 -7.33 -21.42 17.33
C THR A 29 -7.07 -22.07 15.98
N GLU A 30 -7.09 -23.40 15.91
CA GLU A 30 -6.94 -24.12 14.65
C GLU A 30 -8.15 -23.86 13.74
N GLU A 31 -9.36 -23.95 14.28
CA GLU A 31 -10.60 -23.72 13.54
C GLU A 31 -10.76 -22.27 13.05
N GLY A 32 -10.25 -21.31 13.81
CA GLY A 32 -10.27 -19.89 13.45
C GLY A 32 -9.06 -19.44 12.64
N THR A 33 -8.23 -20.36 12.13
CA THR A 33 -7.11 -20.06 11.23
C THR A 33 -7.44 -20.47 9.80
N PHE A 34 -7.61 -19.50 8.91
CA PHE A 34 -8.03 -19.76 7.53
C PHE A 34 -7.56 -18.68 6.54
N MET A 35 -7.50 -19.03 5.26
CA MET A 35 -7.29 -18.09 4.16
C MET A 35 -8.52 -17.18 4.03
N VAL A 36 -8.30 -15.86 4.08
CA VAL A 36 -9.41 -14.89 4.08
C VAL A 36 -10.14 -14.89 2.73
N LYS A 37 -9.38 -15.01 1.65
CA LYS A 37 -9.85 -15.04 0.26
C LYS A 37 -8.73 -15.57 -0.64
N ASP A 38 -9.09 -16.39 -1.62
CA ASP A 38 -8.21 -16.67 -2.76
C ASP A 38 -8.25 -15.46 -3.71
N ILE A 39 -7.26 -14.55 -3.58
CA ILE A 39 -7.25 -13.29 -4.33
C ILE A 39 -6.80 -13.54 -5.77
N ASN A 40 -5.79 -14.38 -5.98
CA ASN A 40 -5.28 -14.73 -7.29
C ASN A 40 -5.54 -16.21 -7.58
N THR A 41 -6.70 -16.53 -8.13
CA THR A 41 -7.13 -17.93 -8.34
C THR A 41 -6.22 -18.78 -9.24
N ASN A 42 -5.28 -18.15 -9.96
CA ASN A 42 -4.32 -18.81 -10.84
C ASN A 42 -2.90 -18.90 -10.25
N GLY A 43 -2.68 -18.45 -9.00
CA GLY A 43 -1.37 -18.47 -8.38
C GLY A 43 -1.31 -17.69 -7.07
N SER A 44 -0.16 -17.07 -6.78
CA SER A 44 0.05 -16.35 -5.53
C SER A 44 -0.26 -14.87 -5.69
N SER A 45 -1.16 -14.29 -4.88
CA SER A 45 -1.35 -12.83 -4.79
C SER A 45 -0.20 -12.16 -4.03
N SER A 46 0.54 -12.94 -3.25
CA SER A 46 1.72 -12.54 -2.47
C SER A 46 1.49 -11.25 -1.67
N PRO A 47 0.56 -11.21 -0.70
CA PRO A 47 0.27 -9.99 0.04
C PRO A 47 1.50 -9.46 0.79
N ASN A 48 1.63 -8.14 0.91
CA ASN A 48 2.69 -7.50 1.70
C ASN A 48 2.27 -6.12 2.19
N TRP A 49 3.09 -5.54 3.07
CA TRP A 49 2.87 -4.21 3.65
C TRP A 49 1.55 -4.12 4.42
N LEU A 50 1.29 -5.14 5.24
CA LEU A 50 0.07 -5.22 6.04
C LEU A 50 0.08 -4.08 7.06
N ARG A 51 -0.91 -3.19 6.99
CA ARG A 51 -1.06 -2.03 7.89
C ARG A 51 -2.51 -1.88 8.30
N VAL A 52 -2.74 -1.60 9.57
CA VAL A 52 -4.09 -1.35 10.09
C VAL A 52 -4.33 0.14 10.22
N MET A 53 -5.43 0.61 9.65
CA MET A 53 -5.94 1.97 9.79
C MET A 53 -7.43 1.90 10.09
N ASP A 54 -7.87 2.62 11.12
CA ASP A 54 -9.28 2.70 11.54
C ASP A 54 -10.03 1.35 11.55
N GLY A 55 -9.41 0.33 12.15
CA GLY A 55 -10.03 -1.00 12.28
C GLY A 55 -10.15 -1.80 10.98
N THR A 56 -9.49 -1.37 9.90
CA THR A 56 -9.41 -2.09 8.62
C THR A 56 -7.96 -2.42 8.31
N LEU A 57 -7.70 -3.63 7.79
CA LEU A 57 -6.38 -4.01 7.27
C LEU A 57 -6.25 -3.53 5.82
N TYR A 58 -5.13 -2.90 5.50
CA TYR A 58 -4.72 -2.54 4.15
C TYR A 58 -3.42 -3.27 3.80
N PHE A 59 -3.29 -3.67 2.55
CA PHE A 59 -2.14 -4.44 2.05
C PHE A 59 -2.06 -4.33 0.53
N MET A 60 -0.91 -4.64 -0.04
CA MET A 60 -0.78 -4.77 -1.49
C MET A 60 -0.92 -6.23 -1.91
N ALA A 61 -1.64 -6.52 -2.98
CA ALA A 61 -1.79 -7.88 -3.52
C ALA A 61 -1.89 -7.87 -5.04
N TYR A 62 -1.38 -8.93 -5.66
CA TYR A 62 -1.31 -9.09 -7.11
C TYR A 62 -2.48 -9.90 -7.66
N THR A 63 -3.01 -9.50 -8.81
CA THR A 63 -3.86 -10.32 -9.69
C THR A 63 -3.35 -10.24 -11.12
N GLU A 64 -3.71 -11.21 -11.96
CA GLU A 64 -3.30 -11.17 -13.38
C GLU A 64 -3.92 -10.00 -14.15
N ASP A 65 -5.14 -9.62 -13.80
CA ASP A 65 -5.90 -8.59 -14.53
C ASP A 65 -5.55 -7.16 -14.11
N HIS A 66 -5.07 -6.96 -12.88
CA HIS A 66 -4.87 -5.63 -12.29
C HIS A 66 -3.44 -5.40 -11.75
N GLY A 67 -2.52 -6.35 -11.95
CA GLY A 67 -1.22 -6.30 -11.30
C GLY A 67 -1.31 -6.18 -9.76
N ARG A 68 -0.31 -5.56 -9.14
CA ARG A 68 -0.23 -5.34 -7.69
C ARG A 68 -0.79 -3.97 -7.31
N GLU A 69 -1.94 -4.01 -6.63
CA GLU A 69 -2.71 -2.84 -6.22
C GLU A 69 -2.94 -2.79 -4.71
N LEU A 70 -3.57 -1.72 -4.22
CA LEU A 70 -3.98 -1.56 -2.83
C LEU A 70 -5.31 -2.29 -2.56
N TRP A 71 -5.29 -3.18 -1.57
CA TRP A 71 -6.43 -3.96 -1.09
C TRP A 71 -6.76 -3.62 0.36
N ARG A 72 -7.99 -3.94 0.75
CA ARG A 72 -8.42 -3.93 2.15
C ARG A 72 -9.05 -5.25 2.58
N SER A 73 -9.07 -5.50 3.89
CA SER A 73 -9.76 -6.62 4.53
C SER A 73 -10.26 -6.24 5.93
N ASP A 74 -11.44 -6.74 6.30
CA ASP A 74 -11.94 -6.75 7.69
C ASP A 74 -11.81 -8.14 8.36
N GLY A 75 -11.16 -9.10 7.67
CA GLY A 75 -11.05 -10.50 8.09
C GLY A 75 -12.11 -11.44 7.51
N THR A 76 -13.04 -10.92 6.72
CA THR A 76 -14.01 -11.72 5.98
C THR A 76 -13.71 -11.70 4.48
N GLU A 77 -14.14 -12.74 3.77
CA GLU A 77 -14.00 -12.82 2.32
C GLU A 77 -14.70 -11.65 1.61
N SER A 78 -15.92 -11.30 2.02
CA SER A 78 -16.71 -10.21 1.43
C SER A 78 -16.15 -8.82 1.75
N GLY A 79 -15.53 -8.66 2.91
CA GLY A 79 -14.81 -7.45 3.29
C GLY A 79 -13.42 -7.33 2.69
N THR A 80 -12.99 -8.32 1.88
CA THR A 80 -11.67 -8.38 1.24
C THR A 80 -11.75 -8.08 -0.25
N TYR A 81 -11.30 -6.87 -0.63
CA TYR A 81 -11.39 -6.39 -2.02
C TYR A 81 -10.34 -5.32 -2.33
N MET A 82 -10.04 -5.17 -3.62
CA MET A 82 -9.18 -4.12 -4.16
C MET A 82 -9.85 -2.77 -3.97
N LEU A 83 -9.16 -1.83 -3.34
CA LEU A 83 -9.74 -0.54 -3.03
C LEU A 83 -9.94 0.31 -4.28
N ARG A 84 -8.96 0.25 -5.20
CA ARG A 84 -8.94 0.93 -6.49
C ARG A 84 -7.88 0.27 -7.38
N ASP A 85 -8.17 0.15 -8.67
CA ASP A 85 -7.18 -0.12 -9.70
C ASP A 85 -6.47 1.21 -10.02
N ILE A 86 -5.29 1.45 -9.40
CA ILE A 86 -4.60 2.74 -9.50
C ILE A 86 -3.87 2.84 -10.83
N ASN A 87 -3.21 1.77 -11.29
CA ASN A 87 -2.57 1.67 -12.61
C ASN A 87 -3.42 0.76 -13.51
N PRO A 88 -4.32 1.33 -14.34
CA PRO A 88 -5.37 0.55 -14.99
C PRO A 88 -4.85 -0.63 -15.82
N GLY A 89 -5.50 -1.78 -15.64
CA GLY A 89 -5.19 -3.02 -16.36
C GLY A 89 -4.07 -3.82 -15.69
N SER A 90 -3.39 -4.69 -16.44
CA SER A 90 -2.50 -5.71 -15.83
C SER A 90 -1.17 -5.17 -15.26
N ASN A 91 -0.98 -3.85 -15.25
CA ASN A 91 0.21 -3.23 -14.68
C ASN A 91 0.04 -3.10 -13.16
N SER A 92 1.14 -2.95 -12.43
CA SER A 92 1.07 -2.72 -10.99
C SER A 92 1.19 -1.24 -10.69
N SER A 93 0.45 -0.72 -9.72
CA SER A 93 0.74 0.60 -9.15
C SER A 93 1.90 0.56 -8.16
N PHE A 94 2.18 -0.61 -7.59
CA PHE A 94 3.25 -0.77 -6.60
C PHE A 94 4.50 -1.46 -7.18
N HIS A 95 5.51 -0.65 -7.51
CA HIS A 95 6.75 -1.13 -8.10
C HIS A 95 7.78 -1.42 -7.00
N TRP A 96 8.00 -2.70 -6.67
CA TRP A 96 9.13 -3.08 -5.82
C TRP A 96 10.37 -3.32 -6.68
N THR A 97 11.28 -2.35 -6.70
CA THR A 97 12.62 -2.53 -7.29
C THR A 97 13.69 -2.49 -6.18
N PRO A 98 14.42 -3.59 -5.95
CA PRO A 98 15.41 -3.65 -4.88
C PRO A 98 16.55 -2.61 -5.04
N ASP A 99 16.78 -2.11 -6.25
CA ASP A 99 17.80 -1.11 -6.54
C ASP A 99 17.41 0.33 -6.09
N PHE A 100 16.12 0.61 -5.85
CA PHE A 100 15.64 1.94 -5.48
C PHE A 100 14.98 2.01 -4.11
N PHE A 101 14.55 0.88 -3.54
CA PHE A 101 13.72 0.86 -2.34
C PHE A 101 14.34 0.05 -1.20
N HIS A 102 14.83 0.78 -0.19
CA HIS A 102 15.19 0.24 1.12
C HIS A 102 14.40 1.02 2.18
N GLY A 103 13.17 0.59 2.51
CA GLY A 103 12.36 1.23 3.55
C GLY A 103 10.88 0.88 3.48
N GLU A 104 10.13 1.36 4.48
CA GLU A 104 8.66 1.31 4.46
C GLU A 104 8.11 2.19 3.33
N LEU A 105 7.19 1.61 2.55
CA LEU A 105 6.50 2.26 1.42
C LEU A 105 5.04 2.59 1.74
N VAL A 106 4.63 2.35 2.99
CA VAL A 106 3.28 2.56 3.49
C VAL A 106 3.37 3.01 4.95
N ILE A 107 2.61 4.04 5.33
CA ILE A 107 2.48 4.49 6.73
C ILE A 107 1.07 5.00 7.00
N VAL A 108 0.62 4.89 8.25
CA VAL A 108 -0.58 5.59 8.72
C VAL A 108 -0.16 6.93 9.33
N HIS A 109 -0.74 8.02 8.87
CA HIS A 109 -0.56 9.36 9.42
C HIS A 109 -1.93 10.05 9.52
N GLY A 110 -2.29 10.48 10.72
CA GLY A 110 -3.65 10.99 10.97
C GLY A 110 -4.71 9.91 10.73
N ASP A 111 -5.71 10.23 9.92
CA ASP A 111 -6.81 9.35 9.52
C ASP A 111 -6.59 8.69 8.15
N SER A 112 -5.38 8.81 7.60
CA SER A 112 -5.06 8.42 6.23
C SER A 112 -3.85 7.49 6.17
N LEU A 113 -3.88 6.61 5.17
CA LEU A 113 -2.77 5.74 4.81
C LEU A 113 -2.03 6.41 3.65
N TYR A 114 -0.76 6.69 3.84
CA TYR A 114 0.11 7.23 2.81
C TYR A 114 0.99 6.13 2.25
N PHE A 115 1.14 6.11 0.94
CA PHE A 115 1.87 5.07 0.24
C PHE A 115 2.46 5.57 -1.07
N THR A 116 3.39 4.79 -1.60
CA THR A 116 4.02 5.01 -2.90
C THR A 116 3.26 4.25 -3.98
N ALA A 117 2.82 4.91 -5.04
CA ALA A 117 2.14 4.28 -6.17
C ALA A 117 2.35 5.03 -7.49
N ASP A 118 2.16 4.31 -8.59
CA ASP A 118 2.23 4.74 -9.99
C ASP A 118 0.83 4.59 -10.61
N ASP A 119 0.31 5.60 -11.31
CA ASP A 119 -1.01 5.52 -11.98
C ASP A 119 -0.92 5.26 -13.49
N GLY A 120 0.29 4.99 -13.99
CA GLY A 120 0.55 4.61 -15.37
C GLY A 120 1.06 5.76 -16.21
N GLU A 121 0.25 6.20 -17.18
CA GLU A 121 0.74 7.11 -18.23
C GLU A 121 0.78 8.59 -17.81
N GLU A 122 -0.02 8.98 -16.81
CA GLU A 122 -0.15 10.40 -16.41
C GLU A 122 0.96 10.83 -15.45
N HIS A 123 1.22 10.03 -14.41
CA HIS A 123 2.24 10.29 -13.40
C HIS A 123 3.11 9.05 -13.18
N GLY A 124 4.39 9.26 -12.87
CA GLY A 124 5.24 8.16 -12.42
C GLY A 124 4.89 7.70 -11.00
N THR A 125 5.84 7.01 -10.37
CA THR A 125 5.74 6.60 -8.97
C THR A 125 5.86 7.79 -8.01
N GLU A 126 4.74 8.16 -7.39
CA GLU A 126 4.53 9.36 -6.58
C GLU A 126 3.94 9.09 -5.19
N LEU A 127 3.64 10.14 -4.42
CA LEU A 127 3.04 10.05 -3.09
C LEU A 127 1.51 10.02 -3.22
N TRP A 128 0.89 8.97 -2.68
CA TRP A 128 -0.54 8.75 -2.66
C TRP A 128 -1.07 8.67 -1.24
N LYS A 129 -2.37 8.92 -1.08
CA LYS A 129 -3.08 8.68 0.18
C LYS A 129 -4.41 7.98 -0.04
N THR A 130 -4.88 7.30 1.00
CA THR A 130 -6.26 6.85 1.11
C THR A 130 -6.85 7.09 2.48
N ASN A 131 -8.12 7.50 2.53
CA ASN A 131 -8.94 7.48 3.74
C ASN A 131 -9.70 6.14 3.92
N GLY A 132 -9.36 5.13 3.12
CA GLY A 132 -10.00 3.82 3.15
C GLY A 132 -11.17 3.64 2.18
N THR A 133 -11.43 4.61 1.31
CA THR A 133 -12.44 4.53 0.25
C THR A 133 -11.82 4.68 -1.13
N ALA A 134 -12.46 4.13 -2.18
CA ALA A 134 -11.99 4.28 -3.56
C ALA A 134 -11.86 5.76 -3.97
N ASN A 135 -12.86 6.59 -3.65
CA ASN A 135 -12.87 8.02 -3.98
C ASN A 135 -11.86 8.84 -3.17
N GLY A 136 -11.58 8.45 -1.93
CA GLY A 136 -10.55 9.08 -1.11
C GLY A 136 -9.16 8.49 -1.34
N THR A 137 -8.99 7.60 -2.32
CA THR A 137 -7.68 7.09 -2.76
C THR A 137 -7.20 7.97 -3.91
N GLU A 138 -6.26 8.87 -3.63
CA GLU A 138 -5.86 9.95 -4.52
C GLU A 138 -4.37 10.28 -4.43
N LEU A 139 -3.85 10.85 -5.51
CA LEU A 139 -2.51 11.41 -5.59
C LEU A 139 -2.42 12.59 -4.62
N VAL A 140 -1.40 12.60 -3.76
CA VAL A 140 -1.13 13.73 -2.86
C VAL A 140 -0.37 14.82 -3.61
N ILE A 141 0.69 14.42 -4.31
CA ILE A 141 1.51 15.31 -5.11
C ILE A 141 2.23 14.53 -6.20
N ASP A 142 2.25 15.09 -7.40
CA ASP A 142 3.22 14.80 -8.45
C ASP A 142 4.42 15.72 -8.25
N MET A 143 5.54 15.19 -7.75
CA MET A 143 6.73 15.99 -7.51
C MET A 143 7.63 16.13 -8.73
N VAL A 144 7.51 15.23 -9.71
CA VAL A 144 8.28 15.26 -10.96
C VAL A 144 7.28 15.24 -12.13
N PRO A 145 6.88 16.43 -12.63
CA PRO A 145 5.79 16.54 -13.58
C PRO A 145 5.85 15.59 -14.77
N GLY A 146 4.75 14.86 -15.00
CA GLY A 146 4.61 13.90 -16.09
C GLY A 146 4.89 12.46 -15.66
N SER A 147 5.24 11.60 -16.61
CA SER A 147 5.41 10.16 -16.37
C SER A 147 6.71 9.77 -15.63
N ASP A 148 7.50 10.76 -15.20
CA ASP A 148 8.72 10.50 -14.45
C ASP A 148 8.39 10.31 -12.97
N SER A 149 9.24 9.56 -12.26
CA SER A 149 8.97 9.16 -10.88
C SER A 149 9.83 9.93 -9.88
N SER A 150 9.22 10.43 -8.81
CA SER A 150 9.91 10.99 -7.66
C SER A 150 10.40 9.90 -6.69
N TRP A 151 9.83 8.69 -6.75
CA TRP A 151 10.23 7.56 -5.90
C TRP A 151 10.19 7.85 -4.38
N PRO A 152 9.03 8.28 -3.81
CA PRO A 152 8.91 8.48 -2.37
C PRO A 152 9.15 7.19 -1.59
N ASN A 153 9.90 7.28 -0.50
CA ASN A 153 10.10 6.17 0.45
C ASN A 153 10.58 6.68 1.81
N ARG A 154 10.74 5.75 2.78
CA ARG A 154 11.20 6.05 4.15
C ARG A 154 10.29 7.05 4.85
N TYR A 155 9.03 6.67 4.93
CA TYR A 155 8.02 7.47 5.62
C TYR A 155 8.26 7.53 7.13
N LEU A 156 7.95 8.67 7.72
CA LEU A 156 7.93 8.89 9.17
C LEU A 156 6.81 9.87 9.51
N SER A 157 5.89 9.44 10.37
CA SER A 157 4.92 10.33 11.00
C SER A 157 5.57 10.96 12.22
N PHE A 158 5.64 12.29 12.28
CA PHE A 158 6.16 13.04 13.42
C PHE A 158 5.35 14.33 13.62
N ASP A 159 4.70 14.44 14.78
CA ASP A 159 3.72 15.48 15.09
C ASP A 159 2.63 15.60 14.00
N ASP A 160 2.41 16.80 13.47
CA ASP A 160 1.43 17.12 12.44
C ASP A 160 1.95 16.91 11.01
N LYS A 161 3.12 16.27 10.87
CA LYS A 161 3.82 16.13 9.59
C LYS A 161 4.14 14.70 9.24
N LEU A 162 3.99 14.40 7.95
CA LEU A 162 4.52 13.22 7.30
C LEU A 162 5.85 13.57 6.64
N TYR A 163 6.94 12.95 7.08
CA TYR A 163 8.26 13.06 6.47
C TYR A 163 8.51 11.88 5.53
N PHE A 164 9.23 12.11 4.43
CA PHE A 164 9.63 11.07 3.48
C PHE A 164 10.86 11.52 2.67
N THR A 165 11.55 10.59 2.02
CA THR A 165 12.57 10.94 1.04
C THR A 165 12.08 10.71 -0.36
N SER A 166 12.43 11.62 -1.27
CA SER A 166 12.02 11.53 -2.67
C SER A 166 12.95 12.36 -3.55
N TYR A 167 12.99 12.02 -4.83
CA TYR A 167 13.80 12.63 -5.87
C TYR A 167 13.17 13.91 -6.42
N SER A 168 14.02 14.89 -6.72
CA SER A 168 13.71 16.05 -7.55
C SER A 168 14.78 16.21 -8.63
N GLU A 169 14.40 16.75 -9.78
CA GLU A 169 15.35 17.00 -10.86
C GLU A 169 16.47 17.97 -10.46
N GLU A 170 16.14 19.00 -9.66
CA GLU A 170 17.10 20.05 -9.30
C GLU A 170 18.18 19.59 -8.32
N ARG A 171 17.84 18.69 -7.39
CA ARG A 171 18.67 18.40 -6.21
C ARG A 171 18.86 16.92 -5.89
N GLY A 172 18.28 16.03 -6.70
CA GLY A 172 18.29 14.60 -6.43
C GLY A 172 17.41 14.23 -5.24
N ARG A 173 17.77 13.14 -4.54
CA ARG A 173 16.98 12.62 -3.40
C ARG A 173 17.19 13.46 -2.14
N GLN A 174 16.11 13.97 -1.58
CA GLN A 174 16.09 14.83 -0.39
C GLN A 174 15.05 14.37 0.63
N LEU A 175 15.10 14.93 1.85
CA LEU A 175 14.06 14.80 2.85
C LEU A 175 12.98 15.85 2.59
N TRP A 176 11.73 15.42 2.59
CA TRP A 176 10.54 16.22 2.36
C TRP A 176 9.54 16.02 3.50
N PHE A 177 8.58 16.93 3.62
CA PHE A 177 7.44 16.74 4.52
C PHE A 177 6.12 17.27 3.94
N TYR A 178 5.01 16.64 4.35
CA TYR A 178 3.62 16.96 4.01
C TYR A 178 2.77 17.14 5.27
N TRP A 179 1.75 18.00 5.23
CA TRP A 179 0.76 18.18 6.30
C TRP A 179 -0.59 18.68 5.73
N ASP A 180 -1.70 18.23 6.31
CA ASP A 180 -3.08 18.42 5.78
C ASP A 180 -3.64 19.87 5.92
N ASN A 181 -2.80 20.89 6.13
CA ASN A 181 -3.23 22.29 6.30
C ASN A 181 -2.37 23.24 5.44
N PRO A 182 -2.87 23.73 4.30
CA PRO A 182 -2.11 23.87 3.06
C PRO A 182 -0.87 24.74 3.27
N GLY A 183 0.29 24.12 3.26
CA GLY A 183 1.54 24.81 3.06
C GLY A 183 2.45 23.99 2.16
N PRO A 184 3.39 24.65 1.48
CA PRO A 184 4.20 24.01 0.46
C PRO A 184 5.03 22.90 1.09
N ILE A 185 5.25 21.82 0.34
CA ILE A 185 6.29 20.86 0.66
C ILE A 185 7.63 21.61 0.59
N ILE A 186 8.33 21.73 1.74
CA ILE A 186 9.61 22.46 1.83
C ILE A 186 10.73 21.41 1.90
N GLY A 187 11.64 21.46 0.93
CA GLY A 187 12.91 20.73 0.94
C GLY A 187 14.03 21.48 1.64
#